data_AF-A0A1Z8SPV1-F1
#
_entry.id   AF-A0A1Z8SPV1-F1
#
_cell.length_a   1.000
_cell.length_b   1.000
_cell.length_c   1.000
_cell.angle_alpha   90.00
_cell.angle_beta   90.00
_cell.angle_gamma   90.00
#
_symmetry.space_group_name_H-M   'P 1'
#
loop_
_entity.id
_entity.type
_entity.pdbx_description
1 polymer ?
#
loop_
_entity_poly.entity_id
_entity_poly.type
_entity_poly.pdbx_seq_one_letter_code
_entity_poly.pdbx_strand_id
1 'polypeptide(L)'
;MLADTSGDRFPIKTSVCRGSLSESRHQATAIMYPKDGPPLMYGSADPGTFLRSVAKPFQALALLRAGIGESFSLSPRELAVICASHAGEGLHRELVNGLLEKGGLSVSDLQCGIHAPFSRSERQRMLADKELLDATCNNCSGKHSGMLLATVNQQQSKDDYLELNHPLQRSIRAVLELFSGEILDINRSGVDGCGAPTYHIPLLSIARAFQRLHQEKFLQGCGFSDWVQKVHDAIDSHPKAFSGEGRYPLLWRPYLAGKFRAKEGAEGVMVIWGPKGSLVIKSHDGADRGLIHAIPHLLKRSHWIDETTFERWISDQPSLVRNVAGRKVGDVYVEIPEPLELDDPLTSVPGMGLTK
;
A
#
# COMPACT_ATOMS: atom_id res chain seq x y z
N MET A 1 -36.34 -23.47 -1.37
CA MET A 1 -35.92 -23.74 0.02
C MET A 1 -34.40 -23.76 0.00
N LEU A 2 -33.79 -22.62 0.34
CA LEU A 2 -32.34 -22.48 0.41
C LEU A 2 -31.91 -23.08 1.75
N ALA A 3 -30.98 -24.04 1.71
CA ALA A 3 -30.35 -24.56 2.90
C ALA A 3 -29.67 -23.40 3.64
N ASP A 4 -29.98 -23.31 4.93
CA ASP A 4 -29.35 -22.43 5.89
C ASP A 4 -27.83 -22.74 5.96
N THR A 5 -27.03 -21.92 5.29
CA THR A 5 -25.57 -21.87 5.43
C THR A 5 -25.18 -20.60 6.18
N SER A 6 -25.75 -20.46 7.39
CA SER A 6 -25.27 -19.54 8.43
C SER A 6 -24.03 -20.10 9.13
N GLY A 7 -22.99 -20.47 8.35
CA GLY A 7 -21.65 -20.44 8.89
C GLY A 7 -21.40 -19.04 9.43
N ASP A 8 -20.93 -18.91 10.66
CA ASP A 8 -20.91 -17.67 11.43
C ASP A 8 -20.20 -16.54 10.63
N ARG A 9 -20.99 -15.66 9.98
CA ARG A 9 -20.49 -14.63 9.07
C ARG A 9 -20.15 -13.37 9.86
N PHE A 10 -19.01 -13.38 10.52
CA PHE A 10 -18.53 -12.24 11.30
C PHE A 10 -17.24 -11.65 10.69
N PRO A 11 -16.96 -10.35 10.89
CA PRO A 11 -15.67 -9.76 10.50
C PRO A 11 -14.52 -10.40 11.26
N ILE A 12 -13.29 -10.32 10.75
CA ILE A 12 -12.11 -10.63 11.55
C ILE A 12 -12.16 -9.77 12.83
N LYS A 13 -12.05 -10.37 14.01
CA LYS A 13 -12.09 -9.65 15.28
C LYS A 13 -10.72 -9.69 15.94
N THR A 14 -10.22 -8.53 16.32
CA THR A 14 -9.04 -8.41 17.19
C THR A 14 -9.49 -7.77 18.51
N SER A 15 -9.44 -8.54 19.60
CA SER A 15 -9.76 -8.08 20.95
C SER A 15 -8.49 -7.72 21.70
N VAL A 16 -8.41 -6.49 22.19
CA VAL A 16 -7.36 -6.03 23.08
C VAL A 16 -7.89 -6.10 24.51
N CYS A 17 -7.22 -6.85 25.37
CA CYS A 17 -7.61 -7.03 26.76
C CYS A 17 -6.70 -6.23 27.70
N ARG A 18 -7.26 -5.84 28.86
CA ARG A 18 -6.50 -5.40 30.04
C ARG A 18 -6.87 -6.31 31.20
N GLY A 19 -5.89 -7.02 31.74
CA GLY A 19 -6.16 -8.20 32.56
C GLY A 19 -7.00 -9.21 31.78
N SER A 20 -8.09 -9.69 32.38
CA SER A 20 -9.02 -10.65 31.77
C SER A 20 -10.15 -10.03 30.95
N LEU A 21 -10.29 -8.70 30.93
CA LEU A 21 -11.42 -8.01 30.31
C LEU A 21 -11.04 -7.40 28.96
N SER A 22 -11.93 -7.53 27.97
CA SER A 22 -11.81 -6.88 26.67
C SER A 22 -12.01 -5.37 26.82
N GLU A 23 -11.00 -4.58 26.44
CA GLU A 23 -10.99 -3.11 26.50
C GLU A 23 -11.31 -2.49 25.13
N SER A 24 -10.81 -3.08 24.05
CA SER A 24 -11.06 -2.61 22.68
C SER A 24 -11.30 -3.78 21.75
N ARG A 25 -12.11 -3.56 20.71
CA ARG A 25 -12.42 -4.55 19.67
C ARG A 25 -12.26 -3.88 18.32
N HIS A 26 -11.40 -4.43 17.50
CA HIS A 26 -11.19 -4.00 16.13
C HIS A 26 -11.82 -5.04 15.21
N GLN A 27 -12.56 -4.57 14.19
CA GLN A 27 -13.17 -5.43 13.18
C GLN A 27 -12.51 -5.17 11.84
N ALA A 28 -12.28 -6.21 11.04
CA ALA A 28 -11.69 -6.07 9.72
C ALA A 28 -12.33 -7.03 8.70
N THR A 29 -12.27 -6.63 7.44
CA THR A 29 -12.51 -7.52 6.30
C THR A 29 -11.18 -7.74 5.59
N ALA A 30 -10.88 -8.99 5.21
CA ALA A 30 -9.75 -9.29 4.34
C ALA A 30 -10.20 -10.05 3.09
N ILE A 31 -9.54 -9.78 1.97
CA ILE A 31 -9.67 -10.56 0.74
C ILE A 31 -8.30 -11.08 0.34
N MET A 32 -8.22 -12.39 0.22
CA MET A 32 -7.06 -13.10 -0.30
C MET A 32 -7.35 -13.53 -1.72
N TYR A 33 -6.50 -13.12 -2.64
CA TYR A 33 -6.57 -13.51 -4.04
C TYR A 33 -5.36 -14.38 -4.37
N PRO A 34 -5.49 -15.72 -4.31
CA PRO A 34 -4.39 -16.61 -4.64
C PRO A 34 -4.02 -16.56 -6.13
N LYS A 35 -2.80 -16.99 -6.45
CA LYS A 35 -2.37 -17.17 -7.84
C LYS A 35 -3.27 -18.17 -8.58
N ASP A 36 -3.66 -19.22 -7.86
CA ASP A 36 -4.48 -20.32 -8.36
C ASP A 36 -5.72 -20.47 -7.47
N GLY A 37 -6.90 -20.64 -8.08
CA GLY A 37 -8.17 -20.76 -7.38
C GLY A 37 -8.94 -19.44 -7.20
N PRO A 38 -10.15 -19.50 -6.61
CA PRO A 38 -10.99 -18.33 -6.43
C PRO A 38 -10.47 -17.39 -5.33
N PRO A 39 -10.82 -16.09 -5.37
CA PRO A 39 -10.62 -15.20 -4.25
C PRO A 39 -11.40 -15.65 -3.02
N LEU A 40 -10.83 -15.40 -1.84
CA LEU A 40 -11.38 -15.77 -0.54
C LEU A 40 -11.60 -14.52 0.30
N MET A 41 -12.81 -14.35 0.84
CA MET A 41 -13.15 -13.25 1.76
C MET A 41 -13.26 -13.75 3.20
N TYR A 42 -12.54 -13.07 4.09
CA TYR A 42 -12.65 -13.22 5.54
C TYR A 42 -13.41 -12.01 6.08
N GLY A 43 -14.71 -12.19 6.27
CA GLY A 43 -15.60 -11.15 6.79
C GLY A 43 -17.04 -11.33 6.35
N SER A 44 -17.92 -10.43 6.78
CA SER A 44 -19.35 -10.50 6.46
C SER A 44 -19.72 -9.92 5.09
N ALA A 45 -18.99 -8.90 4.63
CA ALA A 45 -19.17 -8.23 3.34
C ALA A 45 -17.89 -7.50 2.92
N ASP A 46 -17.78 -7.18 1.62
CA ASP A 46 -16.76 -6.28 1.07
C ASP A 46 -17.23 -4.82 1.22
N PRO A 47 -16.64 -4.03 2.14
CA PRO A 47 -17.06 -2.64 2.35
C PRO A 47 -16.51 -1.69 1.27
N GLY A 48 -15.56 -2.13 0.46
CA GLY A 48 -14.68 -1.23 -0.30
C GLY A 48 -13.85 -0.31 0.58
N THR A 49 -12.96 0.46 -0.05
CA THR A 49 -12.20 1.53 0.59
C THR A 49 -11.60 2.46 -0.45
N PHE A 50 -11.23 3.67 -0.04
CA PHE A 50 -10.28 4.47 -0.81
C PHE A 50 -8.91 3.78 -0.84
N LEU A 51 -8.28 3.75 -2.01
CA LEU A 51 -6.94 3.17 -2.21
C LEU A 51 -5.86 3.86 -1.37
N ARG A 52 -5.98 5.19 -1.16
CA ARG A 52 -5.00 5.98 -0.41
C ARG A 52 -3.58 5.67 -0.89
N SER A 53 -2.64 5.52 0.04
CA SER A 53 -1.24 5.21 -0.26
C SER A 53 -0.99 3.81 -0.84
N VAL A 54 -1.95 2.88 -0.86
CA VAL A 54 -1.72 1.58 -1.52
C VAL A 54 -1.73 1.70 -3.04
N ALA A 55 -2.20 2.81 -3.61
CA ALA A 55 -2.15 3.09 -5.05
C ALA A 55 -0.74 3.34 -5.60
N LYS A 56 0.27 3.62 -4.74
CA LYS A 56 1.57 4.13 -5.17
C LYS A 56 2.34 3.25 -6.16
N PRO A 57 2.35 1.91 -6.07
CA PRO A 57 2.94 1.08 -7.12
C PRO A 57 2.30 1.32 -8.49
N PHE A 58 0.97 1.43 -8.57
CA PHE A 58 0.26 1.71 -9.82
C PHE A 58 0.48 3.14 -10.33
N GLN A 59 0.60 4.11 -9.41
CA GLN A 59 1.01 5.46 -9.76
C GLN A 59 2.40 5.44 -10.39
N ALA A 60 3.37 4.73 -9.80
CA ALA A 60 4.70 4.57 -10.37
C ALA A 60 4.69 3.92 -11.77
N LEU A 61 3.82 2.91 -12.00
CA LEU A 61 3.66 2.32 -13.34
C LEU A 61 3.17 3.35 -14.37
N ALA A 62 2.22 4.21 -14.01
CA ALA A 62 1.77 5.29 -14.89
C ALA A 62 2.89 6.29 -15.19
N LEU A 63 3.73 6.60 -14.19
CA LEU A 63 4.87 7.50 -14.36
C LEU A 63 5.96 6.90 -15.24
N LEU A 64 6.29 5.62 -15.05
CA LEU A 64 7.23 4.89 -15.92
C LEU A 64 6.72 4.83 -17.36
N ARG A 65 5.41 4.60 -17.55
CA ARG A 65 4.76 4.70 -18.87
C ARG A 65 4.88 6.09 -19.48
N ALA A 66 4.85 7.14 -18.66
CA ALA A 66 5.08 8.51 -19.09
C ALA A 66 6.56 8.80 -19.42
N GLY A 67 7.47 7.83 -19.33
CA GLY A 67 8.85 7.91 -19.80
C GLY A 67 9.86 8.43 -18.79
N ILE A 68 9.47 8.63 -17.51
CA ILE A 68 10.38 9.25 -16.52
C ILE A 68 11.61 8.40 -16.23
N GLY A 69 11.52 7.07 -16.39
CA GLY A 69 12.61 6.15 -16.11
C GLY A 69 13.81 6.40 -17.01
N GLU A 70 13.56 6.47 -18.32
CA GLU A 70 14.56 6.67 -19.35
C GLU A 70 14.99 8.14 -19.43
N SER A 71 14.05 9.09 -19.47
CA SER A 71 14.35 10.52 -19.64
C SER A 71 15.20 11.11 -18.52
N PHE A 72 15.04 10.62 -17.28
CA PHE A 72 15.78 11.13 -16.12
C PHE A 72 16.75 10.10 -15.52
N SER A 73 16.99 8.99 -16.23
CA SER A 73 17.89 7.92 -15.77
C SER A 73 17.62 7.52 -14.32
N LEU A 74 16.37 7.16 -14.02
CA LEU A 74 15.97 6.84 -12.65
C LEU A 74 16.67 5.59 -12.14
N SER A 75 17.31 5.72 -10.99
CA SER A 75 17.86 4.60 -10.26
C SER A 75 16.76 3.77 -9.59
N PRO A 76 17.01 2.48 -9.30
CA PRO A 76 16.08 1.67 -8.53
C PRO A 76 15.74 2.25 -7.15
N ARG A 77 16.69 2.95 -6.51
CA ARG A 77 16.49 3.59 -5.20
C ARG A 77 15.53 4.78 -5.27
N GLU A 78 15.61 5.58 -6.33
CA GLU A 78 14.67 6.66 -6.61
C GLU A 78 13.27 6.13 -6.95
N LEU A 79 13.18 5.05 -7.75
CA LEU A 79 11.90 4.40 -8.03
C LEU A 79 11.26 3.84 -6.75
N ALA A 80 12.07 3.32 -5.82
CA ALA A 80 11.60 2.84 -4.53
C ALA A 80 10.96 3.97 -3.70
N VAL A 81 11.58 5.16 -3.65
CA VAL A 81 10.99 6.31 -2.92
C VAL A 81 9.73 6.87 -3.60
N ILE A 82 9.63 6.79 -4.94
CA ILE A 82 8.39 7.13 -5.68
C ILE A 82 7.23 6.22 -5.24
N CYS A 83 7.51 4.93 -5.00
CA CYS A 83 6.51 3.97 -4.52
C CYS A 83 6.22 4.08 -3.01
N ALA A 84 6.98 4.87 -2.26
CA ALA A 84 7.03 4.83 -0.81
C ALA A 84 5.92 5.61 -0.11
N SER A 85 5.56 5.16 1.09
CA SER A 85 5.07 6.05 2.15
C SER A 85 6.19 6.26 3.15
N HIS A 86 7.24 6.98 2.78
CA HIS A 86 8.49 6.95 3.52
C HIS A 86 8.39 7.55 4.93
N ALA A 87 9.37 7.24 5.79
CA ALA A 87 9.40 7.75 7.16
C ALA A 87 9.94 9.18 7.30
N GLY A 88 10.48 9.78 6.21
CA GLY A 88 11.00 11.15 6.21
C GLY A 88 12.43 11.29 6.75
N GLU A 89 13.13 10.15 6.94
CA GLU A 89 14.57 10.10 7.24
C GLU A 89 15.42 10.85 6.20
N GLY A 90 16.63 11.30 6.57
CA GLY A 90 17.53 12.05 5.69
C GLY A 90 17.77 11.40 4.32
N LEU A 91 17.84 10.06 4.27
CA LEU A 91 17.88 9.31 3.01
C LEU A 91 16.70 9.65 2.08
N HIS A 92 15.48 9.67 2.59
CA HIS A 92 14.31 9.95 1.75
C HIS A 92 14.36 11.35 1.17
N ARG A 93 14.81 12.31 1.99
CA ARG A 93 14.94 13.71 1.61
C ARG A 93 16.02 13.91 0.55
N GLU A 94 17.16 13.22 0.69
CA GLU A 94 18.22 13.16 -0.32
C GLU A 94 17.67 12.67 -1.67
N LEU A 95 16.93 11.56 -1.68
CA LEU A 95 16.34 11.00 -2.91
C LEU A 95 15.28 11.92 -3.52
N VAL A 96 14.44 12.54 -2.70
CA VAL A 96 13.42 13.49 -3.14
C VAL A 96 14.07 14.71 -3.79
N ASN A 97 15.13 15.25 -3.18
CA ASN A 97 15.88 16.37 -3.74
C ASN A 97 16.58 16.01 -5.04
N GLY A 98 17.20 14.82 -5.12
CA GLY A 98 17.81 14.34 -6.37
C GLY A 98 16.80 14.17 -7.51
N LEU A 99 15.59 13.68 -7.20
CA LEU A 99 14.49 13.61 -8.17
C LEU A 99 14.05 14.99 -8.65
N LEU A 100 13.96 15.99 -7.75
CA LEU A 100 13.59 17.35 -8.14
C LEU A 100 14.68 18.00 -9.02
N GLU A 101 15.95 17.85 -8.64
CA GLU A 101 17.09 18.38 -9.38
C GLU A 101 17.13 17.86 -10.82
N LYS A 102 16.88 16.55 -11.02
CA LYS A 102 16.78 15.93 -12.36
C LYS A 102 15.74 16.60 -13.27
N GLY A 103 14.67 17.14 -12.69
CA GLY A 103 13.61 17.83 -13.41
C GLY A 103 13.80 19.34 -13.56
N GLY A 104 14.88 19.92 -13.02
CA GLY A 104 14.99 21.37 -12.87
C GLY A 104 13.92 21.96 -11.93
N LEU A 105 13.48 21.17 -10.96
CA LEU A 105 12.42 21.51 -10.00
C LEU A 105 13.03 21.84 -8.63
N SER A 106 12.18 22.36 -7.76
CA SER A 106 12.51 22.79 -6.41
C SER A 106 11.51 22.25 -5.39
N VAL A 107 11.84 22.34 -4.10
CA VAL A 107 10.94 21.91 -3.02
C VAL A 107 9.61 22.69 -3.04
N SER A 108 9.58 23.93 -3.54
CA SER A 108 8.35 24.71 -3.65
C SER A 108 7.37 24.21 -4.72
N ASP A 109 7.81 23.35 -5.64
CA ASP A 109 6.93 22.70 -6.61
C ASP A 109 6.12 21.53 -5.98
N LEU A 110 6.53 21.05 -4.80
CA LEU A 110 5.81 19.98 -4.08
C LEU A 110 4.53 20.52 -3.43
N GLN A 111 3.38 19.98 -3.84
CA GLN A 111 2.06 20.35 -3.33
C GLN A 111 1.53 19.38 -2.25
N CYS A 112 2.38 18.51 -1.71
CA CYS A 112 1.98 17.51 -0.72
C CYS A 112 1.77 18.06 0.70
N GLY A 113 2.18 19.30 0.96
CA GLY A 113 2.16 19.92 2.28
C GLY A 113 3.31 19.47 3.18
N ILE A 114 3.44 20.07 4.36
CA ILE A 114 4.55 19.85 5.29
C ILE A 114 4.02 19.13 6.54
N HIS A 115 4.70 18.06 6.95
CA HIS A 115 4.51 17.45 8.27
C HIS A 115 5.85 16.94 8.81
N ALA A 116 5.96 16.74 10.12
CA ALA A 116 7.16 16.18 10.73
C ALA A 116 7.42 14.74 10.25
N PRO A 117 8.68 14.29 10.11
CA PRO A 117 9.00 12.91 9.79
C PRO A 117 8.27 11.91 10.69
N PHE A 118 7.83 10.78 10.12
CA PHE A 118 7.27 9.66 10.88
C PHE A 118 8.36 8.89 11.66
N SER A 119 9.60 8.90 11.15
CA SER A 119 10.76 8.40 11.88
C SER A 119 10.92 9.18 13.18
N ARG A 120 10.89 8.46 14.29
CA ARG A 120 11.07 9.06 15.62
C ARG A 120 12.48 9.60 15.79
N SER A 121 13.48 8.84 15.35
CA SER A 121 14.88 9.26 15.46
C SER A 121 15.16 10.51 14.63
N GLU A 122 14.67 10.57 13.39
CA GLU A 122 14.85 11.74 12.53
C GLU A 122 14.13 12.96 13.09
N ARG A 123 12.89 12.79 13.57
CA ARG A 123 12.15 13.88 14.22
C ARG A 123 12.91 14.46 15.42
N GLN A 124 13.49 13.59 16.25
CA GLN A 124 14.28 14.01 17.41
C GLN A 124 15.58 14.72 16.99
N ARG A 125 16.27 14.20 15.97
CA ARG A 125 17.47 14.82 15.38
C ARG A 125 17.16 16.22 14.85
N MET A 126 16.17 16.36 13.97
CA MET A 126 15.77 17.65 13.39
C MET A 126 15.39 18.67 14.47
N LEU A 127 14.65 18.24 15.50
CA LEU A 127 14.28 19.11 16.62
C LEU A 127 15.51 19.58 17.40
N ALA A 128 16.45 18.68 17.69
CA ALA A 128 17.69 19.01 18.39
C ALA A 128 18.56 19.99 17.58
N ASP A 129 18.60 19.81 16.26
CA ASP A 129 19.37 20.64 15.33
C ASP A 129 18.65 21.95 14.96
N LYS A 130 17.40 22.15 15.42
CA LYS A 130 16.51 23.26 15.02
C LYS A 130 16.34 23.37 13.51
N GLU A 131 16.37 22.23 12.83
CA GLU A 131 16.20 22.15 11.38
C GLU A 131 14.75 22.45 11.01
N LEU A 132 14.55 23.33 10.02
CA LEU A 132 13.22 23.65 9.51
C LEU A 132 12.66 22.46 8.72
N LEU A 133 11.36 22.20 8.92
CA LEU A 133 10.62 21.23 8.12
C LEU A 133 10.27 21.84 6.76
N ASP A 134 10.33 21.03 5.71
CA ASP A 134 9.85 21.36 4.38
C ASP A 134 9.04 20.19 3.79
N ALA A 135 8.59 20.34 2.53
CA ALA A 135 7.77 19.33 1.88
C ALA A 135 8.50 18.00 1.66
N THR A 136 9.84 17.96 1.72
CA THR A 136 10.61 16.70 1.59
C THR A 136 10.41 15.77 2.78
N CYS A 137 9.95 16.30 3.92
CA CYS A 137 9.59 15.50 5.10
C CYS A 137 8.28 14.72 4.92
N ASN A 138 7.44 15.14 3.95
CA ASN A 138 6.14 14.54 3.71
C ASN A 138 6.29 13.11 3.19
N ASN A 139 5.61 12.12 3.77
CA ASN A 139 5.73 10.73 3.35
C ASN A 139 5.29 10.43 1.91
N CYS A 140 4.66 11.40 1.23
CA CYS A 140 4.27 11.33 -0.16
C CYS A 140 5.19 12.11 -1.08
N SER A 141 6.20 12.84 -0.60
CA SER A 141 7.01 13.70 -1.45
C SER A 141 7.71 12.92 -2.58
N GLY A 142 8.12 11.68 -2.34
CA GLY A 142 8.64 10.79 -3.39
C GLY A 142 7.68 10.61 -4.58
N LYS A 143 6.40 10.30 -4.33
CA LYS A 143 5.41 10.17 -5.43
C LYS A 143 5.16 11.51 -6.12
N HIS A 144 5.17 12.62 -5.37
CA HIS A 144 4.97 13.96 -5.93
C HIS A 144 6.14 14.38 -6.82
N SER A 145 7.38 14.09 -6.42
CA SER A 145 8.56 14.30 -7.28
C SER A 145 8.44 13.48 -8.58
N GLY A 146 8.01 12.22 -8.49
CA GLY A 146 7.74 11.40 -9.68
C GLY A 146 6.64 11.99 -10.58
N MET A 147 5.55 12.49 -9.99
CA MET A 147 4.49 13.19 -10.72
C MET A 147 4.98 14.45 -11.44
N LEU A 148 5.77 15.29 -10.77
CA LEU A 148 6.36 16.49 -11.36
C LEU A 148 7.36 16.15 -12.48
N LEU A 149 8.18 15.10 -12.32
CA LEU A 149 9.03 14.63 -13.41
C LEU A 149 8.21 14.21 -14.63
N ALA A 150 7.05 13.57 -14.43
CA ALA A 150 6.18 13.21 -15.54
C ALA A 150 5.57 14.45 -16.21
N THR A 151 5.22 15.51 -15.46
CA THR A 151 4.73 16.75 -16.08
C THR A 151 5.84 17.43 -16.88
N VAL A 152 7.07 17.49 -16.36
CA VAL A 152 8.23 18.01 -17.10
C VAL A 152 8.49 17.20 -18.37
N ASN A 153 8.51 15.86 -18.28
CA ASN A 153 8.78 15.00 -19.45
C ASN A 153 7.72 15.14 -20.55
N GLN A 154 6.47 15.34 -20.15
CA GLN A 154 5.33 15.45 -21.07
C GLN A 154 5.02 16.90 -21.46
N GLN A 155 5.83 17.88 -21.02
CA GLN A 155 5.61 19.31 -21.25
C GLN A 155 4.21 19.78 -20.79
N GLN A 156 3.76 19.24 -19.66
CA GLN A 156 2.49 19.57 -19.02
C GLN A 156 2.71 20.55 -17.88
N SER A 157 1.64 21.24 -17.48
CA SER A 157 1.68 22.15 -16.33
C SER A 157 2.08 21.39 -15.06
N LYS A 158 2.97 22.01 -14.28
CA LYS A 158 3.37 21.52 -12.96
C LYS A 158 2.59 22.19 -11.82
N ASP A 159 1.75 23.17 -12.12
CA ASP A 159 1.07 23.98 -11.10
C ASP A 159 -0.29 23.38 -10.69
N ASP A 160 -0.85 22.52 -11.53
CA ASP A 160 -2.18 21.91 -11.37
C ASP A 160 -2.13 20.37 -11.53
N TYR A 161 -0.95 19.75 -11.34
CA TYR A 161 -0.75 18.31 -11.55
C TYR A 161 -1.59 17.41 -10.62
N LEU A 162 -2.17 17.96 -9.55
CA LEU A 162 -3.09 17.27 -8.64
C LEU A 162 -4.56 17.34 -9.08
N GLU A 163 -4.90 18.23 -10.02
CA GLU A 163 -6.26 18.36 -10.51
C GLU A 163 -6.72 17.09 -11.21
N LEU A 164 -7.94 16.63 -10.90
CA LEU A 164 -8.44 15.33 -11.38
C LEU A 164 -8.44 15.22 -12.92
N ASN A 165 -8.68 16.33 -13.60
CA ASN A 165 -8.72 16.41 -15.06
C ASN A 165 -7.34 16.60 -15.70
N HIS A 166 -6.29 16.83 -14.90
CA HIS A 166 -4.93 16.96 -15.41
C HIS A 166 -4.54 15.69 -16.19
N PRO A 167 -3.88 15.79 -17.37
CA PRO A 167 -3.54 14.63 -18.19
C PRO A 167 -2.74 13.53 -17.44
N LEU A 168 -1.88 13.94 -16.50
CA LEU A 168 -1.19 13.03 -15.58
C LEU A 168 -2.18 12.20 -14.74
N GLN A 169 -3.16 12.84 -14.08
CA GLN A 169 -4.11 12.14 -13.20
C GLN A 169 -5.03 11.22 -14.01
N ARG A 170 -5.38 11.60 -15.23
CA ARG A 170 -6.09 10.72 -16.18
C ARG A 170 -5.28 9.47 -16.54
N SER A 171 -3.97 9.62 -16.75
CA SER A 171 -3.06 8.50 -17.01
C SER A 171 -2.94 7.56 -15.81
N ILE A 172 -2.80 8.12 -14.60
CA ILE A 172 -2.78 7.36 -13.34
C ILE A 172 -4.10 6.59 -13.17
N ARG A 173 -5.24 7.26 -13.38
CA ARG A 173 -6.56 6.62 -13.33
C ARG A 173 -6.66 5.45 -14.30
N ALA A 174 -6.22 5.62 -15.55
CA ALA A 174 -6.29 4.57 -16.55
C ALA A 174 -5.49 3.32 -16.17
N VAL A 175 -4.33 3.49 -15.51
CA VAL A 175 -3.57 2.34 -14.97
C VAL A 175 -4.32 1.68 -13.82
N LEU A 176 -4.92 2.46 -12.90
CA LEU A 176 -5.74 1.90 -11.83
C LEU A 176 -6.95 1.13 -12.37
N GLU A 177 -7.66 1.66 -13.37
CA GLU A 177 -8.78 1.00 -14.06
C GLU A 177 -8.33 -0.29 -14.75
N LEU A 178 -7.21 -0.26 -15.46
CA LEU A 178 -6.63 -1.43 -16.12
C LEU A 178 -6.37 -2.58 -15.14
N PHE A 179 -5.68 -2.30 -14.04
CA PHE A 179 -5.30 -3.32 -13.05
C PHE A 179 -6.46 -3.74 -12.17
N SER A 180 -7.31 -2.81 -11.71
CA SER A 180 -8.45 -3.14 -10.85
C SER A 180 -9.65 -3.70 -11.60
N GLY A 181 -9.76 -3.46 -12.91
CA GLY A 181 -10.95 -3.75 -13.71
C GLY A 181 -12.18 -2.89 -13.39
N GLU A 182 -12.04 -1.89 -12.51
CA GLU A 182 -13.10 -0.97 -12.15
C GLU A 182 -13.18 0.21 -13.12
N ILE A 183 -14.32 0.90 -13.13
CA ILE A 183 -14.49 2.22 -13.75
C ILE A 183 -14.39 3.27 -12.64
N LEU A 184 -13.46 4.21 -12.78
CA LEU A 184 -13.12 5.19 -11.74
C LEU A 184 -13.67 6.57 -12.10
N ASP A 185 -14.99 6.72 -12.03
CA ASP A 185 -15.65 8.01 -12.25
C ASP A 185 -15.42 9.01 -11.10
N ILE A 186 -15.88 10.24 -11.33
CA ILE A 186 -15.80 11.35 -10.36
C ILE A 186 -16.47 11.03 -9.02
N ASN A 187 -17.56 10.24 -9.02
CA ASN A 187 -18.33 9.92 -7.81
C ASN A 187 -17.59 8.91 -6.92
N ARG A 188 -16.62 8.18 -7.49
CA ARG A 188 -15.71 7.30 -6.75
C ARG A 188 -14.42 7.99 -6.34
N SER A 189 -14.19 9.24 -6.75
CA SER A 189 -12.98 9.99 -6.44
C SER A 189 -13.08 10.74 -5.11
N GLY A 190 -11.93 11.03 -4.52
CA GLY A 190 -11.75 11.89 -3.36
C GLY A 190 -10.34 12.47 -3.35
N VAL A 191 -10.05 13.32 -2.36
CA VAL A 191 -8.74 13.95 -2.19
C VAL A 191 -7.97 13.26 -1.05
N ASP A 192 -6.76 12.78 -1.33
CA ASP A 192 -5.88 12.17 -0.33
C ASP A 192 -5.29 13.24 0.61
N GLY A 193 -4.72 12.85 1.75
CA GLY A 193 -4.14 13.79 2.72
C GLY A 193 -2.96 14.61 2.19
N CYS A 194 -2.37 14.20 1.06
CA CYS A 194 -1.32 14.96 0.36
C CYS A 194 -1.86 15.76 -0.85
N GLY A 195 -3.19 15.88 -1.00
CA GLY A 195 -3.84 16.61 -2.09
C GLY A 195 -4.05 15.83 -3.39
N ALA A 196 -3.42 14.67 -3.57
CA ALA A 196 -3.59 13.88 -4.81
C ALA A 196 -4.96 13.17 -4.87
N PRO A 197 -5.52 12.93 -6.08
CA PRO A 197 -6.73 12.12 -6.23
C PRO A 197 -6.55 10.69 -5.69
N THR A 198 -7.62 10.17 -5.08
CA THR A 198 -7.74 8.78 -4.65
C THR A 198 -9.12 8.24 -4.97
N TYR A 199 -9.28 6.93 -5.09
CA TYR A 199 -10.51 6.32 -5.58
C TYR A 199 -11.02 5.22 -4.64
N HIS A 200 -12.34 5.19 -4.45
CA HIS A 200 -13.07 4.19 -3.67
C HIS A 200 -13.45 2.99 -4.56
N ILE A 201 -12.92 1.81 -4.22
CA ILE A 201 -13.19 0.55 -4.93
C ILE A 201 -13.38 -0.63 -3.97
N PRO A 202 -14.04 -1.72 -4.41
CA PRO A 202 -14.14 -2.95 -3.62
C PRO A 202 -12.76 -3.49 -3.22
N LEU A 203 -12.65 -4.11 -2.05
CA LEU A 203 -11.43 -4.79 -1.61
C LEU A 203 -11.04 -5.91 -2.59
N LEU A 204 -12.02 -6.57 -3.22
CA LEU A 204 -11.78 -7.60 -4.21
C LEU A 204 -11.00 -7.04 -5.40
N SER A 205 -11.37 -5.85 -5.86
CA SER A 205 -10.74 -5.16 -6.99
C SER A 205 -9.33 -4.68 -6.64
N ILE A 206 -9.08 -4.29 -5.39
CA ILE A 206 -7.71 -4.03 -4.88
C ILE A 206 -6.89 -5.32 -4.92
N ALA A 207 -7.43 -6.42 -4.40
CA ALA A 207 -6.73 -7.69 -4.35
C ALA A 207 -6.39 -8.18 -5.77
N ARG A 208 -7.34 -8.09 -6.70
CA ARG A 208 -7.13 -8.37 -8.13
C ARG A 208 -6.04 -7.50 -8.76
N ALA A 209 -6.06 -6.19 -8.50
CA ALA A 209 -5.05 -5.28 -9.02
C ALA A 209 -3.62 -5.69 -8.61
N PHE A 210 -3.44 -6.07 -7.34
CA PHE A 210 -2.15 -6.53 -6.83
C PHE A 210 -1.79 -7.95 -7.27
N GLN A 211 -2.76 -8.85 -7.45
CA GLN A 211 -2.52 -10.19 -7.99
C GLN A 211 -2.03 -10.10 -9.44
N ARG A 212 -2.60 -9.18 -10.23
CA ARG A 212 -2.21 -8.92 -11.63
C ARG A 212 -0.78 -8.43 -11.80
N LEU A 213 -0.13 -7.89 -10.75
CA LEU A 213 1.31 -7.60 -10.76
C LEU A 213 2.19 -8.86 -10.86
N HIS A 214 1.63 -10.05 -10.69
CA HIS A 214 2.32 -11.34 -10.86
C HIS A 214 1.71 -12.23 -11.94
N GLN A 215 0.67 -11.75 -12.64
CA GLN A 215 -0.03 -12.55 -13.64
C GLN A 215 0.60 -12.33 -15.03
N GLU A 216 1.52 -13.23 -15.41
CA GLU A 216 2.32 -13.12 -16.64
C GLU A 216 1.48 -12.86 -17.90
N LYS A 217 0.42 -13.65 -18.14
CA LYS A 217 -0.46 -13.48 -19.30
C LYS A 217 -1.12 -12.08 -19.35
N PHE A 218 -1.52 -11.56 -18.20
CA PHE A 218 -2.12 -10.22 -18.11
C PHE A 218 -1.07 -9.14 -18.39
N LEU A 219 0.12 -9.26 -17.79
CA LEU A 219 1.22 -8.29 -17.97
C LEU A 219 1.72 -8.24 -19.41
N GLN A 220 1.86 -9.40 -20.06
CA GLN A 220 2.19 -9.49 -21.48
C GLN A 220 1.10 -8.84 -22.35
N GLY A 221 -0.17 -9.11 -22.05
CA GLY A 221 -1.31 -8.56 -22.80
C GLY A 221 -1.45 -7.04 -22.71
N CYS A 222 -1.13 -6.44 -21.56
CA CYS A 222 -1.20 -4.99 -21.37
C CYS A 222 0.13 -4.25 -21.62
N GLY A 223 1.24 -4.97 -21.78
CA GLY A 223 2.56 -4.39 -22.04
C GLY A 223 3.26 -3.78 -20.81
N PHE A 224 2.88 -4.17 -19.59
CA PHE A 224 3.45 -3.62 -18.35
C PHE A 224 4.53 -4.49 -17.70
N SER A 225 4.88 -5.64 -18.29
CA SER A 225 5.81 -6.62 -17.71
C SER A 225 7.12 -5.98 -17.20
N ASP A 226 7.80 -5.21 -18.05
CA ASP A 226 9.11 -4.63 -17.72
C ASP A 226 9.02 -3.58 -16.62
N TRP A 227 7.98 -2.73 -16.64
CA TRP A 227 7.79 -1.70 -15.60
C TRP A 227 7.40 -2.32 -14.26
N VAL A 228 6.58 -3.37 -14.26
CA VAL A 228 6.26 -4.11 -13.04
C VAL A 228 7.50 -4.77 -12.46
N GLN A 229 8.35 -5.37 -13.30
CA GLN A 229 9.63 -5.93 -12.85
C GLN A 229 10.54 -4.85 -12.25
N LYS A 230 10.69 -3.69 -12.92
CA LYS A 230 11.47 -2.54 -12.39
C LYS A 230 10.96 -2.08 -11.02
N VAL A 231 9.64 -1.96 -10.84
CA VAL A 231 9.02 -1.58 -9.55
C VAL A 231 9.29 -2.63 -8.47
N HIS A 232 9.13 -3.90 -8.80
CA HIS A 232 9.42 -5.02 -7.89
C HIS A 232 10.89 -5.04 -7.45
N ASP A 233 11.82 -4.92 -8.40
CA ASP A 233 13.26 -4.90 -8.13
C ASP A 233 13.66 -3.70 -7.27
N ALA A 234 13.11 -2.52 -7.55
CA ALA A 234 13.32 -1.32 -6.75
C ALA A 234 12.89 -1.49 -5.30
N ILE A 235 11.69 -2.03 -5.07
CA ILE A 235 11.16 -2.26 -3.71
C ILE A 235 12.02 -3.29 -2.95
N ASP A 236 12.40 -4.39 -3.61
CA ASP A 236 13.12 -5.49 -2.97
C ASP A 236 14.59 -5.14 -2.66
N SER A 237 15.25 -4.42 -3.58
CA SER A 237 16.65 -4.01 -3.43
C SER A 237 16.83 -2.79 -2.52
N HIS A 238 15.81 -1.93 -2.40
CA HIS A 238 15.88 -0.71 -1.60
C HIS A 238 14.72 -0.56 -0.59
N PRO A 239 14.52 -1.54 0.33
CA PRO A 239 13.38 -1.56 1.25
C PRO A 239 13.37 -0.37 2.22
N LYS A 240 14.55 0.19 2.55
CA LYS A 240 14.64 1.41 3.35
C LYS A 240 14.07 2.61 2.61
N ALA A 241 14.38 2.79 1.33
CA ALA A 241 13.86 3.90 0.52
C ALA A 241 12.36 3.78 0.25
N PHE A 242 11.85 2.56 0.12
CA PHE A 242 10.41 2.27 -0.02
C PHE A 242 9.59 2.54 1.26
N SER A 243 10.23 2.62 2.41
CA SER A 243 9.57 2.61 3.72
C SER A 243 10.33 3.49 4.72
N GLY A 244 10.61 2.99 5.92
CA GLY A 244 11.49 3.66 6.88
C GLY A 244 11.22 3.25 8.31
N GLU A 245 11.93 3.90 9.24
CA GLU A 245 11.82 3.61 10.67
C GLU A 245 10.35 3.64 11.14
N GLY A 246 9.96 2.61 11.90
CA GLY A 246 8.63 2.51 12.51
C GLY A 246 7.51 2.05 11.55
N ARG A 247 7.81 1.86 10.26
CA ARG A 247 6.82 1.47 9.25
C ARG A 247 6.79 -0.04 9.01
N TYR A 248 5.59 -0.59 8.86
CA TYR A 248 5.38 -2.03 8.76
C TYR A 248 6.07 -2.71 7.58
N PRO A 249 6.10 -2.13 6.35
CA PRO A 249 6.80 -2.78 5.23
C PRO A 249 8.29 -3.03 5.49
N LEU A 250 8.96 -2.14 6.23
CA LEU A 250 10.37 -2.34 6.59
C LEU A 250 10.49 -3.33 7.75
N LEU A 251 9.63 -3.20 8.76
CA LEU A 251 9.60 -4.07 9.93
C LEU A 251 9.32 -5.53 9.58
N TRP A 252 8.46 -5.77 8.59
CA TRP A 252 8.03 -7.12 8.19
C TRP A 252 8.93 -7.78 7.15
N ARG A 253 9.95 -7.08 6.64
CA ARG A 253 10.92 -7.62 5.69
C ARG A 253 11.49 -8.98 6.12
N PRO A 254 11.90 -9.23 7.38
CA PRO A 254 12.44 -10.53 7.78
C PRO A 254 11.48 -11.71 7.53
N TYR A 255 10.16 -11.48 7.58
CA TYR A 255 9.14 -12.51 7.42
C TYR A 255 8.63 -12.65 5.98
N LEU A 256 8.74 -11.58 5.19
CA LEU A 256 8.21 -11.53 3.83
C LEU A 256 9.28 -11.65 2.73
N ALA A 257 10.55 -11.37 3.05
CA ALA A 257 11.64 -11.27 2.08
C ALA A 257 11.72 -12.46 1.11
N GLY A 258 11.86 -12.16 -0.17
CA GLY A 258 11.93 -13.14 -1.26
C GLY A 258 10.60 -13.81 -1.61
N LYS A 259 9.52 -13.54 -0.86
CA LYS A 259 8.20 -14.15 -1.07
C LYS A 259 7.12 -13.11 -1.32
N PHE A 260 7.09 -12.03 -0.54
CA PHE A 260 6.04 -11.02 -0.58
C PHE A 260 6.58 -9.62 -0.28
N ARG A 261 5.80 -8.62 -0.70
CA ARG A 261 5.95 -7.20 -0.37
C ARG A 261 4.73 -6.75 0.41
N ALA A 262 4.88 -5.67 1.18
CA ALA A 262 3.81 -5.08 1.97
C ALA A 262 3.66 -3.59 1.67
N LYS A 263 2.43 -3.09 1.59
CA LYS A 263 2.14 -1.66 1.42
C LYS A 263 1.00 -1.27 2.33
N GLU A 264 1.31 -0.34 3.23
CA GLU A 264 0.32 0.30 4.09
C GLU A 264 -0.38 1.48 3.40
N GLY A 265 -1.65 1.66 3.74
CA GLY A 265 -2.49 2.79 3.42
C GLY A 265 -3.13 3.36 4.68
N ALA A 266 -3.25 4.69 4.74
CA ALA A 266 -3.99 5.36 5.81
C ALA A 266 -5.44 4.84 5.88
N GLU A 267 -6.08 5.03 7.04
CA GLU A 267 -7.40 4.47 7.34
C GLU A 267 -7.41 2.92 7.36
N GLY A 268 -6.34 2.30 7.87
CA GLY A 268 -6.32 0.87 8.21
C GLY A 268 -6.38 -0.06 7.01
N VAL A 269 -5.67 0.26 5.92
CA VAL A 269 -5.54 -0.59 4.74
C VAL A 269 -4.14 -1.18 4.70
N MET A 270 -4.02 -2.49 4.53
CA MET A 270 -2.73 -3.13 4.27
C MET A 270 -2.85 -4.12 3.13
N VAL A 271 -1.86 -4.10 2.24
CA VAL A 271 -1.75 -5.06 1.14
C VAL A 271 -0.45 -5.83 1.25
N ILE A 272 -0.53 -7.16 1.18
CA ILE A 272 0.60 -8.07 1.01
C ILE A 272 0.49 -8.68 -0.39
N TRP A 273 1.54 -8.67 -1.20
CA TRP A 273 1.49 -9.27 -2.55
C TRP A 273 2.80 -9.93 -2.94
N GLY A 274 2.70 -10.99 -3.75
CA GLY A 274 3.84 -11.79 -4.17
C GLY A 274 3.44 -12.86 -5.20
N PRO A 275 4.36 -13.76 -5.59
CA PRO A 275 4.09 -14.77 -6.62
C PRO A 275 2.96 -15.75 -6.28
N LYS A 276 2.60 -15.90 -5.00
CA LYS A 276 1.48 -16.76 -4.56
C LYS A 276 0.12 -16.06 -4.60
N GLY A 277 0.06 -14.75 -4.81
CA GLY A 277 -1.18 -13.97 -4.80
C GLY A 277 -1.07 -12.66 -4.02
N SER A 278 -2.23 -12.08 -3.70
CA SER A 278 -2.35 -10.88 -2.88
C SER A 278 -3.30 -11.07 -1.69
N LEU A 279 -3.06 -10.34 -0.62
CA LEU A 279 -3.92 -10.23 0.55
C LEU A 279 -4.17 -8.75 0.81
N VAL A 280 -5.42 -8.34 0.83
CA VAL A 280 -5.85 -6.98 1.21
C VAL A 280 -6.64 -7.10 2.50
N ILE A 281 -6.33 -6.29 3.50
CA ILE A 281 -7.11 -6.18 4.74
C ILE A 281 -7.48 -4.73 5.02
N LYS A 282 -8.74 -4.51 5.41
CA LYS A 282 -9.30 -3.21 5.81
C LYS A 282 -9.84 -3.31 7.23
N SER A 283 -9.28 -2.53 8.14
CA SER A 283 -9.89 -2.28 9.45
C SER A 283 -11.12 -1.38 9.30
N HIS A 284 -12.24 -1.74 9.93
CA HIS A 284 -13.49 -1.00 9.84
C HIS A 284 -13.42 0.35 10.59
N ASP A 285 -12.62 0.43 11.64
CA ASP A 285 -12.38 1.63 12.43
C ASP A 285 -11.19 2.49 11.95
N GLY A 286 -10.55 2.07 10.85
CA GLY A 286 -9.39 2.76 10.27
C GLY A 286 -8.08 2.60 11.04
N ALA A 287 -8.04 1.81 12.13
CA ALA A 287 -6.85 1.64 12.97
C ALA A 287 -5.98 0.44 12.56
N ASP A 288 -4.66 0.60 12.65
CA ASP A 288 -3.70 -0.48 12.34
C ASP A 288 -3.58 -1.52 13.45
N ARG A 289 -3.98 -1.16 14.68
CA ARG A 289 -3.76 -2.00 15.86
C ARG A 289 -4.38 -3.39 15.72
N GLY A 290 -5.56 -3.48 15.11
CA GLY A 290 -6.22 -4.76 14.86
C GLY A 290 -5.56 -5.57 13.75
N LEU A 291 -5.27 -4.92 12.62
CA LEU A 291 -4.83 -5.60 11.38
C LEU A 291 -3.44 -6.22 11.48
N ILE A 292 -2.53 -5.57 12.23
CA ILE A 292 -1.12 -6.03 12.34
C ILE A 292 -1.01 -7.40 13.00
N HIS A 293 -1.95 -7.73 13.89
CA HIS A 293 -2.02 -9.03 14.54
C HIS A 293 -2.78 -10.06 13.69
N ALA A 294 -3.70 -9.65 12.81
CA ALA A 294 -4.46 -10.58 11.97
C ALA A 294 -3.65 -11.14 10.79
N ILE A 295 -2.78 -10.32 10.20
CA ILE A 295 -2.03 -10.67 8.97
C ILE A 295 -1.19 -11.95 9.10
N PRO A 296 -0.36 -12.15 10.15
CA PRO A 296 0.45 -13.36 10.28
C PRO A 296 -0.41 -14.63 10.29
N HIS A 297 -1.56 -14.59 10.96
CA HIS A 297 -2.49 -15.71 11.02
C HIS A 297 -3.15 -15.99 9.67
N LEU A 298 -3.54 -14.95 8.91
CA LEU A 298 -4.09 -15.11 7.55
C LEU A 298 -3.05 -15.75 6.61
N LEU A 299 -1.81 -15.28 6.64
CA LEU A 299 -0.72 -15.83 5.81
C LEU A 299 -0.34 -17.26 6.20
N LYS A 300 -0.43 -17.60 7.48
CA LYS A 300 -0.21 -18.96 7.98
C LYS A 300 -1.33 -19.90 7.54
N ARG A 301 -2.59 -19.47 7.69
CA ARG A 301 -3.78 -20.22 7.29
C ARG A 301 -3.81 -20.54 5.80
N SER A 302 -3.27 -19.65 4.96
CA SER A 302 -3.16 -19.87 3.51
C SER A 302 -1.91 -20.64 3.08
N HIS A 303 -1.06 -21.07 4.02
CA HIS A 303 0.23 -21.70 3.72
C HIS A 303 1.16 -20.83 2.85
N TRP A 304 1.00 -19.50 2.93
CA TRP A 304 1.89 -18.56 2.26
C TRP A 304 3.20 -18.38 3.03
N ILE A 305 3.14 -18.53 4.35
CA ILE A 305 4.31 -18.66 5.23
C ILE A 305 4.28 -20.03 5.96
N ASP A 306 5.47 -20.52 6.29
CA ASP A 306 5.66 -21.76 7.07
C ASP A 306 5.49 -21.53 8.58
N GLU A 307 5.44 -22.63 9.36
CA GLU A 307 5.32 -22.58 10.83
C GLU A 307 6.46 -21.76 11.46
N THR A 308 7.70 -22.02 11.05
CA THR A 308 8.88 -21.34 11.61
C THR A 308 8.83 -19.83 11.38
N THR A 309 8.42 -19.38 10.19
CA THR A 309 8.24 -17.95 9.88
C THR A 309 7.13 -17.34 10.73
N PHE A 310 6.01 -18.07 10.90
CA PHE A 310 4.88 -17.63 11.71
C PHE A 310 5.25 -17.51 13.20
N GLU A 311 5.83 -18.54 13.79
CA GLU A 311 6.29 -18.57 15.19
C GLU A 311 7.29 -17.44 15.48
N ARG A 312 8.25 -17.22 14.57
CA ARG A 312 9.18 -16.10 14.69
C ARG A 312 8.46 -14.74 14.64
N TRP A 313 7.50 -14.57 13.72
CA TRP A 313 6.75 -13.32 13.60
C TRP A 313 5.97 -13.00 14.88
N ILE A 314 5.20 -13.96 15.40
CA ILE A 314 4.42 -13.75 16.63
C ILE A 314 5.32 -13.65 17.88
N SER A 315 6.54 -14.19 17.85
CA SER A 315 7.52 -13.99 18.93
C SER A 315 8.06 -12.56 18.95
N ASP A 316 8.43 -12.03 17.78
CA ASP A 316 9.01 -10.68 17.64
C ASP A 316 7.95 -9.57 17.80
N GLN A 317 6.70 -9.85 17.41
CA GLN A 317 5.54 -8.97 17.57
C GLN A 317 4.46 -9.68 18.39
N PRO A 318 4.70 -9.87 19.69
CA PRO A 318 3.82 -10.67 20.54
C PRO A 318 2.47 -9.97 20.73
N SER A 319 1.42 -10.78 20.76
CA SER A 319 0.04 -10.37 21.04
C SER A 319 -0.15 -10.01 22.52
N LEU A 320 0.64 -9.05 23.00
CA LEU A 320 0.73 -8.61 24.39
C LEU A 320 0.50 -7.11 24.48
N VAL A 321 -0.25 -6.70 25.49
CA VAL A 321 -0.35 -5.29 25.88
C VAL A 321 0.65 -5.04 26.98
N ARG A 322 1.59 -4.12 26.75
CA ARG A 322 2.56 -3.67 27.76
C ARG A 322 2.26 -2.24 28.20
N ASN A 323 2.49 -1.94 29.47
CA ASN A 323 2.53 -0.55 29.92
C ASN A 323 3.88 0.09 29.56
N VAL A 324 4.00 1.40 29.80
CA VAL A 324 5.23 2.17 29.52
C VAL A 324 6.46 1.62 30.26
N ALA A 325 6.27 0.98 31.43
CA ALA A 325 7.33 0.31 32.19
C ALA A 325 7.67 -1.10 31.67
N GLY A 326 7.11 -1.53 30.53
CA GLY A 326 7.39 -2.82 29.90
C GLY A 326 6.65 -4.03 30.50
N ARG A 327 5.84 -3.84 31.55
CA ARG A 327 5.10 -4.93 32.21
C ARG A 327 3.91 -5.35 31.35
N LYS A 328 3.66 -6.66 31.27
CA LYS A 328 2.44 -7.20 30.66
C LYS A 328 1.24 -6.74 31.47
N VAL A 329 0.28 -6.10 30.82
CA VAL A 329 -0.99 -5.63 31.41
C VAL A 329 -2.22 -6.21 30.71
N GLY A 330 -2.01 -7.03 29.67
CA GLY A 330 -3.06 -7.72 28.96
C GLY A 330 -2.54 -8.43 27.73
N ASP A 331 -3.47 -8.94 26.94
CA ASP A 331 -3.25 -9.79 25.78
C ASP A 331 -4.05 -9.25 24.58
N VAL A 332 -3.63 -9.65 23.38
CA VAL A 332 -4.37 -9.41 22.15
C VAL A 332 -4.81 -10.76 21.59
N TYR A 333 -6.08 -10.88 21.22
CA TYR A 333 -6.65 -12.10 20.67
C TYR A 333 -7.19 -11.82 19.28
N VAL A 334 -6.90 -12.70 18.32
CA VAL A 334 -7.38 -12.61 16.95
C VAL A 334 -8.29 -13.80 16.66
N GLU A 335 -9.48 -13.52 16.17
CA GLU A 335 -10.45 -14.49 15.71
C GLU A 335 -10.67 -14.27 14.20
N ILE A 336 -10.37 -15.30 13.39
CA ILE A 336 -10.52 -15.28 11.94
C ILE A 336 -11.64 -16.24 11.55
N PRO A 337 -12.71 -15.77 10.90
CA PRO A 337 -13.81 -16.63 10.44
C PRO A 337 -13.34 -17.60 9.35
N GLU A 338 -14.17 -18.59 9.03
CA GLU A 338 -13.98 -19.36 7.79
C GLU A 338 -14.10 -18.42 6.57
N PRO A 339 -13.29 -18.63 5.51
CA PRO A 339 -13.38 -17.81 4.31
C PRO A 339 -14.64 -18.14 3.50
N LEU A 340 -15.14 -17.14 2.80
CA LEU A 340 -16.14 -17.28 1.74
C LEU A 340 -15.41 -17.24 0.39
N GLU A 341 -15.65 -18.24 -0.46
CA GLU A 341 -15.23 -18.16 -1.86
C GLU A 341 -16.03 -17.07 -2.57
N LEU A 342 -15.32 -16.21 -3.28
CA LEU A 342 -15.90 -15.16 -4.12
C LEU A 342 -15.78 -15.57 -5.59
N ASP A 343 -16.77 -15.18 -6.38
CA ASP A 343 -16.65 -15.17 -7.83
C ASP A 343 -16.07 -13.82 -8.28
N ASP A 344 -15.15 -13.85 -9.25
CA ASP A 344 -14.60 -12.65 -9.87
C ASP A 344 -14.79 -12.72 -11.40
N PRO A 345 -15.90 -12.15 -11.91
CA PRO A 345 -16.22 -12.22 -13.33
C PRO A 345 -15.25 -11.40 -14.20
N LEU A 346 -14.40 -10.57 -13.59
CA LEU A 346 -13.46 -9.69 -14.28
C LEU A 346 -12.04 -10.29 -14.39
N THR A 347 -11.87 -11.57 -14.03
CA THR A 347 -10.63 -12.35 -14.22
C THR A 347 -10.13 -12.37 -15.66
N SER A 348 -11.03 -12.34 -16.64
CA SER A 348 -10.73 -12.48 -18.08
C SER A 348 -10.83 -11.16 -18.87
N VAL A 349 -11.34 -10.09 -18.26
CA VAL A 349 -11.56 -8.80 -18.91
C VAL A 349 -10.52 -7.79 -18.41
N PRO A 350 -9.56 -7.34 -19.24
CA PRO A 350 -8.77 -6.16 -18.92
C PRO A 350 -9.74 -4.98 -18.78
N GLY A 351 -9.61 -4.17 -17.73
CA GLY A 351 -10.38 -2.91 -17.65
C GLY A 351 -10.15 -2.10 -18.94
N MET A 352 -11.17 -1.38 -19.40
CA MET A 352 -11.07 -0.50 -20.57
C MET A 352 -10.20 0.72 -20.24
N GLY A 353 -8.91 0.51 -19.98
CA GLY A 353 -7.92 1.57 -19.91
C GLY A 353 -7.82 2.25 -21.28
N LEU A 354 -7.40 3.53 -21.27
CA LEU A 354 -7.29 4.37 -22.47
C LEU A 354 -6.69 3.59 -23.65
N THR A 355 -7.55 3.28 -24.63
CA THR A 355 -7.14 2.88 -25.98
C THR A 355 -6.25 3.98 -26.54
N LYS A 356 -5.17 3.56 -27.21
CA LYS A 356 -4.07 4.38 -27.75
C LYS A 356 -4.46 5.79 -28.18
#